data_AF-A0A7S2PAD2-F1
#
_entry.id   AF-A0A7S2PAD2-F1
#
_cell.length_a   1.000
_cell.length_b   1.000
_cell.length_c   1.000
_cell.angle_alpha   90.00
_cell.angle_beta   90.00
_cell.angle_gamma   90.00
#
_symmetry.space_group_name_H-M   'P 1'
#
loop_
_entity.id
_entity.type
_entity.pdbx_description
1 polymer ?
#
loop_
_entity_poly.entity_id
_entity_poly.type
_entity_poly.pdbx_seq_one_letter_code
_entity_poly.pdbx_strand_id
1 'polypeptide(L)'
;FRDDHGHCNVPLSHSSLGNWVGNQRAEFKKFNAGKSSSMTPQRRKILKHIGFVWDASDKIGVQRNDEGWMRMFEELMEYKERHGDCLVPNMYEGNPVLGMWVSTQRKDYHGTRTGITTRMTEER
;
A
#
# COMPACT_ATOMS: atom_id res chain seq x y z
N PHE A 1 -4.80 -22.58 -9.03
CA PHE A 1 -4.51 -21.84 -7.79
C PHE A 1 -5.72 -21.08 -7.27
N ARG A 2 -6.21 -20.03 -7.95
CA ARG A 2 -7.42 -19.31 -7.49
C ARG A 2 -8.63 -20.24 -7.37
N ASP A 3 -8.85 -21.10 -8.35
CA ASP A 3 -9.97 -22.02 -8.35
C ASP A 3 -9.87 -23.07 -7.22
N ASP A 4 -8.65 -23.40 -6.79
CA ASP A 4 -8.41 -24.38 -5.71
C ASP A 4 -8.31 -23.74 -4.31
N HIS A 5 -7.97 -22.46 -4.21
CA HIS A 5 -7.66 -21.76 -2.93
C HIS A 5 -8.55 -20.55 -2.65
N GLY A 6 -9.45 -20.17 -3.58
CA GLY A 6 -10.33 -19.01 -3.46
C GLY A 6 -9.62 -17.65 -3.55
N HIS A 7 -8.28 -17.61 -3.71
CA HIS A 7 -7.52 -16.37 -3.74
C HIS A 7 -6.27 -16.43 -4.64
N CYS A 8 -5.75 -15.26 -5.04
CA CYS A 8 -4.50 -15.13 -5.80
C CYS A 8 -3.26 -14.93 -4.91
N ASN A 9 -3.36 -15.12 -3.59
CA ASN A 9 -2.23 -15.02 -2.66
C ASN A 9 -1.36 -16.28 -2.72
N VAL A 10 -0.48 -16.35 -3.71
CA VAL A 10 0.46 -17.47 -3.88
C VAL A 10 1.65 -17.29 -2.93
N PRO A 11 1.95 -18.25 -2.04
CA PRO A 11 3.17 -18.23 -1.22
C PRO A 11 4.44 -18.29 -2.09
N LEU A 12 5.52 -17.64 -1.64
CA LEU A 12 6.82 -17.70 -2.35
C LEU A 12 7.36 -19.14 -2.46
N SER A 13 7.06 -19.99 -1.49
CA SER A 13 7.42 -21.41 -1.46
C SER A 13 6.68 -22.26 -2.51
N HIS A 14 5.66 -21.71 -3.18
CA HIS A 14 4.89 -22.46 -4.16
C HIS A 14 5.60 -22.49 -5.52
N SER A 15 6.51 -23.44 -5.72
CA SER A 15 7.10 -23.82 -7.02
C SER A 15 7.46 -22.63 -7.95
N SER A 16 7.30 -22.78 -9.26
CA SER A 16 7.59 -21.75 -10.27
C SER A 16 6.63 -20.55 -10.17
N LEU A 17 5.40 -20.77 -9.69
CA LEU A 17 4.37 -19.73 -9.60
C LEU A 17 4.68 -18.71 -8.50
N GLY A 18 5.19 -19.14 -7.35
CA GLY A 18 5.59 -18.28 -6.24
C GLY A 18 6.74 -17.35 -6.63
N ASN A 19 7.73 -17.89 -7.34
CA ASN A 19 8.81 -17.10 -7.93
C ASN A 19 8.29 -16.06 -8.94
N TRP A 20 7.37 -16.46 -9.82
CA TRP A 20 6.76 -15.55 -10.79
C TRP A 20 5.98 -14.42 -10.09
N VAL A 21 5.16 -14.75 -9.07
CA VAL A 21 4.42 -13.78 -8.25
C VAL A 21 5.36 -12.82 -7.52
N GLY A 22 6.45 -13.34 -6.95
CA GLY A 22 7.50 -12.52 -6.32
C GLY A 22 8.11 -11.51 -7.31
N ASN A 23 8.43 -11.96 -8.51
CA ASN A 23 8.94 -11.10 -9.58
C ASN A 23 7.92 -10.04 -10.00
N GLN A 24 6.64 -10.39 -10.18
CA GLN A 24 5.61 -9.41 -10.50
C GLN A 24 5.54 -8.31 -9.43
N ARG A 25 5.56 -8.67 -8.14
CA ARG A 25 5.53 -7.71 -7.02
C ARG A 25 6.75 -6.80 -6.99
N ALA A 26 7.94 -7.34 -7.26
CA ALA A 26 9.17 -6.56 -7.33
C ALA A 26 9.13 -5.53 -8.49
N GLU A 27 8.64 -5.94 -9.65
CA GLU A 27 8.49 -5.07 -10.82
C GLU A 27 7.43 -3.98 -10.58
N PHE A 28 6.29 -4.33 -9.98
CA PHE A 28 5.27 -3.34 -9.61
C PHE A 28 5.79 -2.28 -8.64
N LYS A 29 6.62 -2.68 -7.67
CA LYS A 29 7.27 -1.73 -6.74
C LYS A 29 8.20 -0.76 -7.46
N LYS A 30 8.93 -1.22 -8.50
CA LYS A 30 9.78 -0.35 -9.34
C LYS A 30 8.93 0.62 -10.15
N PHE A 31 7.86 0.13 -10.79
CA PHE A 31 6.91 0.93 -11.57
C PHE A 31 6.30 2.06 -10.75
N ASN A 32 5.76 1.78 -9.55
CA ASN A 32 5.18 2.81 -8.69
C ASN A 32 6.23 3.80 -8.15
N ALA A 33 7.50 3.41 -8.13
CA ALA A 33 8.60 4.28 -7.71
C ALA A 33 9.20 5.10 -8.86
N GLY A 34 8.58 5.10 -10.06
CA GLY A 34 9.12 5.76 -11.25
C GLY A 34 10.44 5.16 -11.76
N LYS A 35 10.83 3.97 -11.29
CA LYS A 35 12.06 3.30 -11.71
C LYS A 35 11.80 2.46 -12.96
N SER A 36 12.87 2.18 -13.70
CA SER A 36 12.83 1.24 -14.82
C SER A 36 12.25 -0.11 -14.36
N SER A 37 11.20 -0.55 -15.04
CA SER A 37 10.48 -1.77 -14.76
C SER A 37 9.92 -2.38 -16.04
N SER A 38 9.81 -3.70 -16.05
CA SER A 38 9.08 -4.47 -17.06
C SER A 38 7.55 -4.49 -16.81
N MET A 39 7.07 -3.89 -15.72
CA MET A 39 5.65 -3.75 -15.44
C MET A 39 5.02 -2.69 -16.35
N THR A 40 4.01 -3.07 -17.11
CA THR A 40 3.26 -2.15 -18.00
C THR A 40 1.90 -1.80 -17.41
N PRO A 41 1.29 -0.67 -17.79
CA PRO A 41 -0.07 -0.32 -17.36
C PRO A 41 -1.10 -1.42 -17.68
N GLN A 42 -0.94 -2.11 -18.80
CA GLN A 42 -1.78 -3.22 -19.24
C GLN A 42 -1.59 -4.45 -18.34
N ARG A 43 -0.34 -4.84 -18.02
CA ARG A 43 -0.04 -5.94 -17.08
C ARG A 43 -0.65 -5.66 -15.71
N ARG A 44 -0.50 -4.44 -15.20
CA ARG A 44 -1.13 -3.97 -13.97
C ARG A 44 -2.64 -4.12 -14.01
N LYS A 45 -3.30 -3.68 -15.09
CA LYS A 45 -4.76 -3.72 -15.25
C LYS A 45 -5.29 -5.16 -15.26
N ILE A 46 -4.64 -6.07 -15.98
CA ILE A 46 -5.04 -7.49 -16.06
C ILE A 46 -4.92 -8.15 -14.69
N LEU A 47 -3.80 -7.93 -13.99
CA LEU A 47 -3.58 -8.50 -12.66
C LEU A 47 -4.57 -7.94 -11.63
N LYS A 48 -4.88 -6.65 -11.67
CA LYS A 48 -5.95 -6.04 -10.85
C LYS A 48 -7.30 -6.71 -11.11
N HIS A 49 -7.66 -6.93 -12.38
CA HIS A 49 -8.95 -7.50 -12.76
C HIS A 49 -9.16 -8.93 -12.23
N ILE A 50 -8.09 -9.72 -12.09
CA ILE A 50 -8.17 -11.09 -11.54
C ILE A 50 -8.06 -11.13 -10.00
N GLY A 51 -8.07 -9.99 -9.32
CA GLY A 51 -7.97 -9.90 -7.87
C GLY A 51 -6.55 -10.14 -7.34
N PHE A 52 -5.52 -9.84 -8.13
CA PHE A 52 -4.13 -9.95 -7.67
C PHE A 52 -3.82 -8.86 -6.63
N VAL A 53 -3.40 -9.30 -5.45
CA VAL A 53 -3.02 -8.44 -4.32
C VAL A 53 -1.50 -8.19 -4.40
N TRP A 54 -1.12 -6.94 -4.65
CA TRP A 54 0.29 -6.54 -4.75
C TRP A 54 0.92 -6.38 -3.38
N ASP A 55 0.21 -5.78 -2.43
CA ASP A 55 0.62 -5.71 -1.03
C ASP A 55 -0.56 -5.51 -0.05
N ALA A 56 -0.26 -5.27 1.22
CA ALA A 56 -1.25 -5.07 2.27
C ALA A 56 -2.18 -3.88 2.02
N SER A 57 -1.73 -2.85 1.28
CA SER A 57 -2.54 -1.67 0.93
C SER A 57 -3.67 -2.00 -0.06
N ASP A 58 -3.45 -2.94 -0.98
CA ASP A 58 -4.53 -3.42 -1.86
C ASP A 58 -5.61 -4.18 -1.09
N LYS A 59 -5.22 -4.92 -0.03
CA LYS A 59 -6.19 -5.64 0.82
C LYS A 59 -7.13 -4.69 1.56
N ILE A 60 -6.66 -3.50 1.90
CA ILE A 60 -7.41 -2.48 2.65
C ILE A 60 -8.03 -1.41 1.74
N GLY A 61 -7.88 -1.53 0.41
CA GLY A 61 -8.46 -0.60 -0.55
C GLY A 61 -7.76 0.77 -0.64
N VAL A 62 -6.56 0.91 -0.08
CA VAL A 62 -5.77 2.15 -0.17
C VAL A 62 -4.80 2.03 -1.33
N GLN A 63 -4.96 2.90 -2.32
CA GLN A 63 -4.02 2.95 -3.44
C GLN A 63 -2.69 3.57 -2.97
N ARG A 64 -1.55 2.98 -3.34
CA ARG A 64 -0.20 3.51 -3.08
C ARG A 64 0.27 4.46 -4.19
N ASN A 65 -0.60 5.35 -4.59
CA ASN A 65 -0.33 6.45 -5.50
C ASN A 65 -0.76 7.76 -4.83
N ASP A 66 -0.49 8.89 -5.48
CA ASP A 66 -0.82 10.21 -4.96
C ASP A 66 -2.33 10.35 -4.70
N GLU A 67 -3.18 9.73 -5.53
CA GLU A 67 -4.64 9.72 -5.33
C GLU A 67 -5.05 9.04 -4.02
N GLY A 68 -4.49 7.87 -3.73
CA GLY A 68 -4.77 7.16 -2.48
C GLY A 68 -4.18 7.86 -1.26
N TRP A 69 -3.03 8.53 -1.42
CA TRP A 69 -2.48 9.38 -0.37
C TRP A 69 -3.39 10.57 -0.08
N MET A 70 -3.82 11.29 -1.12
CA MET A 70 -4.73 12.44 -1.01
C MET A 70 -6.05 12.07 -0.37
N ARG A 71 -6.64 10.94 -0.76
CA ARG A 71 -7.87 10.45 -0.12
C ARG A 71 -7.70 10.23 1.39
N MET A 72 -6.59 9.61 1.81
CA MET A 72 -6.36 9.38 3.24
C MET A 72 -6.04 10.67 4.00
N PHE A 73 -5.44 11.65 3.33
CA PHE A 73 -5.22 12.98 3.86
C PHE A 73 -6.54 13.74 4.08
N GLU A 74 -7.47 13.67 3.13
CA GLU A 74 -8.82 14.23 3.26
C GLU A 74 -9.57 13.61 4.44
N GLU A 75 -9.54 12.28 4.59
CA GLU A 75 -10.13 11.57 5.73
C GLU A 75 -9.51 11.98 7.08
N LEU A 76 -8.20 12.27 7.11
CA LEU A 76 -7.52 12.79 8.30
C LEU A 76 -7.98 14.22 8.63
N MET A 77 -8.19 15.07 7.62
CA MET A 77 -8.73 16.41 7.79
C MET A 77 -10.13 16.37 8.40
N GLU A 78 -11.02 15.51 7.88
CA GLU A 78 -12.35 15.31 8.45
C GLU A 78 -12.30 14.74 9.88
N TYR A 79 -11.35 13.86 10.18
CA TYR A 79 -11.16 13.36 11.54
C TYR A 79 -10.79 14.51 12.48
N LYS A 80 -9.87 15.39 12.04
CA LYS A 80 -9.43 16.55 12.82
C LYS A 80 -10.55 17.55 13.05
N GLU A 81 -11.40 17.80 12.06
CA GLU A 81 -12.57 18.65 12.23
C GLU A 81 -13.54 18.08 13.28
N ARG A 82 -13.73 16.76 13.31
CA ARG A 82 -14.63 16.09 14.26
C ARG A 82 -14.08 15.97 15.68
N HIS A 83 -12.78 15.74 15.83
CA HIS A 83 -12.16 15.40 17.13
C HIS A 83 -11.25 16.51 17.68
N GLY A 84 -10.89 17.51 16.87
CA GLY A 84 -9.99 18.61 17.23
C GLY A 84 -8.50 18.28 17.10
N ASP A 85 -8.12 17.03 16.79
CA ASP A 85 -6.74 16.59 16.70
C ASP A 85 -6.52 15.53 15.58
N CYS A 86 -5.25 15.16 15.36
CA CYS A 86 -4.86 14.08 14.43
C CYS A 86 -4.42 12.81 15.17
N LEU A 87 -4.86 12.61 16.42
CA LEU A 87 -4.52 11.47 17.28
C LEU A 87 -5.40 10.27 16.97
N VAL A 88 -5.49 9.90 15.69
CA VAL A 88 -6.24 8.73 15.25
C VAL A 88 -5.68 7.47 15.92
N PRO A 89 -6.53 6.68 16.61
CA PRO A 89 -6.15 5.36 17.14
C PRO A 89 -5.77 4.40 16.03
N ASN A 90 -4.83 3.49 16.27
CA ASN A 90 -4.42 2.49 15.26
C ASN A 90 -5.61 1.61 14.82
N MET A 91 -6.44 1.20 15.79
CA MET A 91 -7.67 0.43 15.57
C MET A 91 -8.90 1.34 15.61
N TYR A 92 -8.86 2.47 14.90
CA TYR A 92 -9.99 3.41 14.88
C TYR A 92 -11.23 2.75 14.28
N GLU A 93 -12.27 2.53 15.08
CA GLU A 93 -13.46 1.78 14.67
C GLU A 93 -14.23 2.45 13.53
N GLY A 94 -14.27 3.79 13.50
CA GLY A 94 -14.96 4.55 12.46
C GLY A 94 -14.29 4.44 11.08
N ASN A 95 -12.97 4.21 11.05
CA ASN A 95 -12.21 3.96 9.83
C ASN A 95 -10.88 3.25 10.17
N PRO A 96 -10.85 1.90 10.24
CA PRO A 96 -9.64 1.17 10.61
C PRO A 96 -8.48 1.38 9.63
N VAL A 97 -8.82 1.70 8.38
CA VAL A 97 -7.86 1.99 7.31
C VAL A 97 -7.13 3.29 7.59
N LEU A 98 -7.84 4.33 8.06
CA LEU A 98 -7.25 5.60 8.51
C LEU A 98 -6.33 5.40 9.71
N GLY A 99 -6.74 4.61 10.71
CA GLY A 99 -5.92 4.31 11.88
C GLY A 99 -4.58 3.68 11.50
N MET A 100 -4.60 2.68 10.63
CA MET A 100 -3.38 2.03 10.15
C MET A 100 -2.53 2.95 9.25
N TRP A 101 -3.16 3.76 8.39
CA TRP A 101 -2.46 4.71 7.53
C TRP A 101 -1.71 5.76 8.35
N VAL A 102 -2.38 6.37 9.35
CA VAL A 102 -1.75 7.34 10.27
C VAL A 102 -0.62 6.68 11.08
N SER A 103 -0.81 5.44 11.54
CA SER A 103 0.27 4.69 12.20
C SER A 103 1.49 4.49 11.29
N THR A 104 1.28 4.32 9.98
CA THR A 104 2.37 4.21 9.01
C THR A 104 3.11 5.54 8.86
N GLN A 105 2.38 6.66 8.71
CA GLN A 105 2.99 7.99 8.61
C GLN A 105 3.85 8.33 9.84
N ARG A 106 3.38 7.97 11.04
CA ARG A 106 4.14 8.15 12.29
C ARG A 106 5.44 7.34 12.28
N LYS A 107 5.39 6.07 11.84
CA LYS A 107 6.58 5.22 11.73
C LYS A 107 7.59 5.79 10.75
N ASP A 108 7.12 6.23 9.59
CA ASP A 108 7.98 6.81 8.55
C ASP A 108 8.67 8.10 9.06
N TYR A 109 7.93 8.98 9.75
CA TYR A 109 8.48 10.18 10.38
C TYR A 109 9.50 9.88 11.50
N HIS A 110 9.27 8.85 12.30
CA HIS A 110 10.25 8.44 13.31
C HIS A 110 11.51 7.84 12.67
N GLY A 111 11.36 7.01 11.63
CA GLY A 111 12.49 6.44 10.89
C GLY A 111 13.38 7.52 10.27
N THR A 112 12.78 8.54 9.65
CA THR A 112 13.54 9.67 9.09
C THR A 112 14.29 10.47 10.17
N ARG A 113 13.67 10.67 11.35
CA ARG A 113 14.28 11.39 12.48
C ARG A 113 15.39 10.59 13.19
N THR A 114 15.37 9.26 13.17
CA THR A 114 16.40 8.39 13.76
C THR A 114 17.49 7.96 12.77
N GLY A 115 17.52 8.53 11.56
CA GLY A 115 18.52 8.19 10.53
C GLY A 115 18.31 6.82 9.86
N ILE A 116 17.18 6.15 10.11
CA ILE A 116 16.77 4.94 9.39
C ILE A 116 15.95 5.40 8.19
N THR A 117 16.65 5.69 7.10
CA THR A 117 16.12 6.28 5.87
C THR A 117 14.89 5.54 5.36
N THR A 118 13.71 6.11 5.60
CA THR A 118 12.46 5.66 5.00
C THR A 118 11.87 6.82 4.21
N ARG A 119 11.60 6.55 2.92
CA ARG A 119 11.10 7.45 1.88
C ARG A 119 10.09 8.49 2.39
N MET A 120 10.55 9.71 2.65
CA MET A 120 9.77 10.92 2.39
C MET A 120 10.69 11.85 1.62
N THR A 121 10.37 12.09 0.34
CA THR A 121 10.98 13.17 -0.43
C THR A 121 10.51 14.47 0.18
N GLU A 122 11.47 15.24 0.68
CA GLU A 122 11.28 16.61 1.13
C GLU A 122 10.82 17.46 -0.05
N GLU A 123 9.56 17.87 -0.08
CA GLU A 123 9.11 19.06 -0.80
C GLU A 123 7.80 19.51 -0.11
N ARG A 124 7.88 20.66 0.57
CA ARG A 124 6.78 21.37 1.22
C ARG A 124 6.38 22.54 0.34
#